data_AF-A0AAP0MKK9-F1
#
_entry.id   AF-A0AAP0MKK9-F1
#
_cell.length_a   1.000
_cell.length_b   1.000
_cell.length_c   1.000
_cell.angle_alpha   90.00
_cell.angle_beta   90.00
_cell.angle_gamma   90.00
#
_symmetry.space_group_name_H-M   'P 1'
#
loop_
_entity.id
_entity.type
_entity.pdbx_description
1 polymer ?
#
loop_
_entity_poly.entity_id
_entity_poly.type
_entity_poly.pdbx_seq_one_letter_code
_entity_poly.pdbx_strand_id
1 'polypeptide(L)'
;MAEEKHQVPRVKLGTQGLEVSKLGYGCMNLSGGYSSPVSEEDGISMIKHAFSKGITFFDTADVYGQNANEVLLGKALKQLPREKMQVATKFGIAGIGVAGVIVKGAPDYVRSCCEASLKRLDVDYIDLYYQHRVDTSVPIEETIGEMKKLVEEGKIKYIGLSEASPGTIRRAHAVHPITAVQMEWSLWTRDIEEEIIPLCRELGIGIVPYSPLGRGFFGGKAVVENVPADSFLHFLPRFKGENLDRNKSIYFRIENLANKYNCTSAQLALAWVLGQGDDVVPIPGTTKMKNLDDNIDSLRIKLTKEDLKEISDAVPIEEVAGNRDPEGFDKASWKFANTPPKDCKVSKLGFGCMSLSGGYNSRVSEEDGISIMKHAFNEGITFFDTADRYGPYILMKFFLER
;
A
#
# COMPACT_ATOMS: atom_id res chain seq x y z
N MET A 1 -28.55 -33.55 -1.58
CA MET A 1 -27.10 -33.51 -1.81
C MET A 1 -26.56 -32.35 -0.99
N ALA A 2 -25.70 -32.61 -0.01
CA ALA A 2 -25.08 -31.53 0.74
C ALA A 2 -24.19 -30.76 -0.24
N GLU A 3 -24.46 -29.47 -0.48
CA GLU A 3 -23.53 -28.60 -1.16
C GLU A 3 -22.17 -28.74 -0.46
N GLU A 4 -21.14 -29.19 -1.18
CA GLU A 4 -19.77 -29.09 -0.71
C GLU A 4 -19.54 -27.61 -0.37
N LYS A 5 -19.49 -27.29 0.93
CA LYS A 5 -19.13 -25.97 1.42
C LYS A 5 -17.71 -25.70 0.93
N HIS A 6 -17.58 -24.99 -0.18
CA HIS A 6 -16.30 -24.62 -0.73
C HIS A 6 -15.59 -23.72 0.27
N GLN A 7 -14.56 -24.27 0.91
CA GLN A 7 -13.79 -23.55 1.91
C GLN A 7 -12.77 -22.66 1.19
N VAL A 8 -12.72 -21.37 1.54
CA VAL A 8 -11.69 -20.47 1.02
C VAL A 8 -10.31 -21.09 1.29
N PRO A 9 -9.46 -21.28 0.26
CA PRO A 9 -8.14 -21.88 0.44
C PRO A 9 -7.30 -21.09 1.44
N ARG A 10 -6.37 -21.76 2.12
CA ARG A 10 -5.38 -21.10 2.98
C ARG A 10 -4.05 -20.98 2.26
N VAL A 11 -3.30 -19.93 2.60
CA VAL A 11 -1.97 -19.65 2.03
C VAL A 11 -1.04 -19.05 3.07
N LYS A 12 0.25 -19.32 2.94
CA LYS A 12 1.28 -18.65 3.73
C LYS A 12 1.48 -17.24 3.19
N LEU A 13 1.40 -16.23 4.05
CA LEU A 13 1.67 -14.84 3.70
C LEU A 13 3.08 -14.48 4.21
N GLY A 14 4.01 -14.36 3.27
CA GLY A 14 5.44 -14.24 3.58
C GLY A 14 6.04 -15.54 4.13
N THR A 15 7.27 -15.45 4.64
CA THR A 15 8.08 -16.61 5.07
C THR A 15 8.07 -16.89 6.57
N GLN A 16 7.39 -16.04 7.36
CA GLN A 16 7.55 -15.99 8.82
C GLN A 16 6.60 -16.95 9.57
N GLY A 17 5.69 -17.61 8.85
CA GLY A 17 4.73 -18.58 9.41
C GLY A 17 3.29 -18.07 9.50
N LEU A 18 3.00 -16.84 9.07
CA LEU A 18 1.62 -16.35 8.97
C LEU A 18 0.87 -17.13 7.90
N GLU A 19 -0.26 -17.71 8.26
CA GLU A 19 -1.17 -18.39 7.34
C GLU A 19 -2.55 -17.74 7.38
N VAL A 20 -3.08 -17.40 6.20
CA VAL A 20 -4.31 -16.62 6.02
C VAL A 20 -5.23 -17.29 5.00
N SER A 21 -6.49 -16.87 4.94
CA SER A 21 -7.36 -17.18 3.81
C SER A 21 -6.84 -16.49 2.54
N LYS A 22 -6.87 -17.17 1.39
CA LYS A 22 -6.39 -16.68 0.08
C LYS A 22 -7.12 -15.41 -0.38
N LEU A 23 -8.32 -15.19 0.16
CA LEU A 23 -9.05 -13.95 0.07
C LEU A 23 -9.25 -13.41 1.49
N GLY A 24 -8.85 -12.16 1.73
CA GLY A 24 -9.14 -11.45 2.98
C GLY A 24 -10.34 -10.52 2.85
N TYR A 25 -10.73 -9.90 3.96
CA TYR A 25 -11.84 -8.95 4.02
C TYR A 25 -11.36 -7.59 4.54
N GLY A 26 -11.53 -6.55 3.72
CA GLY A 26 -11.22 -5.17 4.10
C GLY A 26 -12.40 -4.51 4.84
N CYS A 27 -12.22 -4.20 6.12
CA CYS A 27 -13.28 -3.69 6.99
C CYS A 27 -13.59 -2.20 6.80
N MET A 28 -12.76 -1.44 6.09
CA MET A 28 -12.85 0.03 5.96
C MET A 28 -14.27 0.54 5.62
N ASN A 29 -14.93 -0.12 4.66
CA ASN A 29 -16.25 0.31 4.20
C ASN A 29 -17.36 0.14 5.25
N LEU A 30 -17.16 -0.69 6.28
CA LEU A 30 -18.13 -0.84 7.36
C LEU A 30 -18.29 0.44 8.19
N SER A 31 -17.25 1.29 8.25
CA SER A 31 -17.27 2.57 8.96
C SER A 31 -17.14 3.77 8.02
N GLY A 32 -17.59 3.62 6.78
CA GLY A 32 -17.79 4.74 5.87
C GLY A 32 -16.58 5.17 5.03
N GLY A 33 -15.81 4.21 4.51
CA GLY A 33 -14.65 4.49 3.64
C GLY A 33 -14.99 5.22 2.34
N TYR A 34 -15.86 4.62 1.51
CA TYR A 34 -16.29 5.22 0.23
C TYR A 34 -17.76 5.67 0.22
N SER A 35 -18.57 5.12 1.12
CA SER A 35 -20.00 5.37 1.23
C SER A 35 -20.35 5.67 2.68
N SER A 36 -21.63 5.92 2.99
CA SER A 36 -22.11 5.99 4.36
C SER A 36 -21.75 4.71 5.18
N PRO A 37 -21.42 4.84 6.48
CA PRO A 37 -21.17 3.70 7.35
C PRO A 37 -22.42 2.82 7.51
N VAL A 38 -22.22 1.53 7.77
CA VAL A 38 -23.32 0.62 8.11
C VAL A 38 -23.67 0.72 9.59
N SER A 39 -24.81 0.15 9.98
CA SER A 39 -25.10 -0.05 11.40
C SER A 39 -24.09 -1.01 12.02
N GLU A 40 -23.85 -0.91 13.33
CA GLU A 40 -22.97 -1.81 14.05
C GLU A 40 -23.40 -3.28 13.91
N GLU A 41 -24.70 -3.54 13.97
CA GLU A 41 -25.27 -4.88 13.83
C GLU A 41 -25.02 -5.47 12.43
N ASP A 42 -25.22 -4.68 11.38
CA ASP A 42 -24.92 -5.09 10.00
C ASP A 42 -23.43 -5.35 9.81
N GLY A 43 -22.58 -4.50 10.40
CA GLY A 43 -21.13 -4.66 10.34
C GLY A 43 -20.65 -5.95 11.01
N ILE A 44 -21.14 -6.25 12.21
CA ILE A 44 -20.87 -7.52 12.91
C ILE A 44 -21.38 -8.70 12.10
N SER A 45 -22.59 -8.59 11.53
CA SER A 45 -23.18 -9.64 10.70
C SER A 45 -22.37 -9.91 9.44
N MET A 46 -21.81 -8.87 8.82
CA MET A 46 -20.91 -9.00 7.66
C MET A 46 -19.63 -9.76 8.02
N ILE A 47 -18.98 -9.41 9.14
CA ILE A 47 -17.76 -10.06 9.61
C ILE A 47 -18.01 -11.54 9.92
N LYS A 48 -19.12 -11.84 10.60
CA LYS A 48 -19.55 -13.23 10.87
C LYS A 48 -19.82 -14.00 9.59
N HIS A 49 -20.49 -13.38 8.61
CA HIS A 49 -20.75 -14.01 7.32
C HIS A 49 -19.44 -14.34 6.59
N ALA A 50 -18.51 -13.38 6.50
CA ALA A 50 -17.18 -13.59 5.92
C ALA A 50 -16.47 -14.77 6.58
N PHE A 51 -16.46 -14.82 7.92
CA PHE A 51 -15.85 -15.93 8.66
C PHE A 51 -16.55 -17.27 8.40
N SER A 52 -17.88 -17.29 8.37
CA SER A 52 -18.66 -18.50 8.09
C SER A 52 -18.41 -19.09 6.71
N LYS A 53 -17.96 -18.25 5.76
CA LYS A 53 -17.59 -18.64 4.39
C LYS A 53 -16.11 -19.02 4.27
N GLY A 54 -15.34 -18.97 5.36
CA GLY A 54 -13.94 -19.39 5.41
C GLY A 54 -12.91 -18.26 5.28
N ILE A 55 -13.33 -16.99 5.21
CA ILE A 55 -12.39 -15.87 5.29
C ILE A 55 -11.91 -15.75 6.74
N THR A 56 -10.60 -15.81 6.93
CA THR A 56 -9.99 -15.69 8.26
C THR A 56 -9.09 -14.47 8.38
N PHE A 57 -8.75 -13.79 7.28
CA PHE A 57 -7.90 -12.60 7.28
C PHE A 57 -8.72 -11.32 7.18
N PHE A 58 -8.68 -10.51 8.25
CA PHE A 58 -9.47 -9.29 8.39
C PHE A 58 -8.55 -8.08 8.51
N ASP A 59 -8.70 -7.14 7.59
CA ASP A 59 -7.88 -5.94 7.50
C ASP A 59 -8.66 -4.70 7.97
N THR A 60 -8.11 -3.98 8.95
CA THR A 60 -8.63 -2.71 9.47
C THR A 60 -7.47 -1.71 9.65
N ALA A 61 -7.71 -0.54 10.25
CA ALA A 61 -6.70 0.46 10.61
C ALA A 61 -7.25 1.39 11.69
N ASP A 62 -6.36 2.00 12.48
CA ASP A 62 -6.74 2.99 13.51
C ASP A 62 -7.51 4.19 12.94
N VAL A 63 -7.13 4.69 11.77
CA VAL A 63 -7.75 5.86 11.14
C VAL A 63 -9.17 5.59 10.60
N TYR A 64 -9.57 4.33 10.40
CA TYR A 64 -10.84 4.01 9.77
C TYR A 64 -12.03 4.34 10.69
N GLY A 65 -12.95 5.16 10.16
CA GLY A 65 -14.13 5.60 10.90
C GLY A 65 -13.79 6.39 12.17
N GLN A 66 -12.69 7.14 12.18
CA GLN A 66 -12.20 7.85 13.37
C GLN A 66 -12.00 6.91 14.57
N ASN A 67 -11.31 5.79 14.35
CA ASN A 67 -11.07 4.69 15.29
C ASN A 67 -12.29 3.78 15.55
N ALA A 68 -13.46 4.02 14.97
CA ALA A 68 -14.64 3.18 15.20
C ALA A 68 -14.53 1.79 14.56
N ASN A 69 -13.74 1.62 13.48
CA ASN A 69 -13.67 0.36 12.74
C ASN A 69 -13.02 -0.77 13.55
N GLU A 70 -11.94 -0.47 14.28
CA GLU A 70 -11.30 -1.43 15.19
C GLU A 70 -12.23 -1.85 16.33
N VAL A 71 -13.04 -0.90 16.86
CA VAL A 71 -14.04 -1.21 17.89
C VAL A 71 -15.13 -2.14 17.33
N LEU A 72 -15.61 -1.88 16.12
CA LEU A 72 -16.59 -2.73 15.44
C LEU A 72 -16.03 -4.15 15.23
N LEU A 73 -14.79 -4.25 14.73
CA LEU A 73 -14.13 -5.55 14.55
C LEU A 73 -13.95 -6.27 15.89
N GLY A 74 -13.50 -5.57 16.94
CA GLY A 74 -13.36 -6.13 18.29
C GLY A 74 -14.66 -6.71 18.84
N LYS A 75 -15.79 -6.02 18.65
CA LYS A 75 -17.13 -6.52 19.02
C LYS A 75 -17.52 -7.80 18.26
N ALA A 76 -17.13 -7.92 17.00
CA ALA A 76 -17.35 -9.14 16.23
C ALA A 76 -16.42 -10.29 16.69
N LEU A 77 -15.15 -9.99 16.99
CA LEU A 77 -14.17 -10.96 17.47
C LEU A 77 -14.59 -11.63 18.78
N LYS A 78 -15.26 -10.92 19.70
CA LYS A 78 -15.83 -11.50 20.93
C LYS A 78 -16.85 -12.61 20.68
N GLN A 79 -17.41 -12.67 19.48
CA GLN A 79 -18.47 -13.61 19.09
C GLN A 79 -17.95 -14.69 18.14
N LEU A 80 -16.63 -14.73 17.90
CA LEU A 80 -15.96 -15.61 16.96
C LEU A 80 -14.70 -16.21 17.62
N PRO A 81 -14.19 -17.35 17.11
CA PRO A 81 -12.95 -17.93 17.61
C PRO A 81 -11.74 -17.08 17.20
N ARG A 82 -11.32 -16.14 18.07
CA ARG A 82 -10.21 -15.18 17.85
C ARG A 82 -8.94 -15.85 17.34
N GLU A 83 -8.61 -17.04 17.83
CA GLU A 83 -7.42 -17.81 17.47
C GLU A 83 -7.42 -18.32 16.03
N LYS A 84 -8.61 -18.41 15.40
CA LYS A 84 -8.76 -18.81 14.00
C LYS A 84 -8.76 -17.62 13.05
N MET A 85 -8.80 -16.39 13.57
CA MET A 85 -8.87 -15.17 12.78
C MET A 85 -7.53 -14.46 12.80
N GLN A 86 -7.00 -14.11 11.63
CA GLN A 86 -5.80 -13.31 11.48
C GLN A 86 -6.23 -11.84 11.35
N VAL A 87 -5.99 -11.06 12.41
CA VAL A 87 -6.37 -9.65 12.46
C VAL A 87 -5.18 -8.81 12.03
N ALA A 88 -5.40 -7.99 11.00
CA ALA A 88 -4.43 -7.03 10.52
C ALA A 88 -4.90 -5.60 10.80
N THR A 89 -4.08 -4.80 11.46
CA THR A 89 -4.36 -3.37 11.67
C THR A 89 -3.11 -2.53 11.45
N LYS A 90 -3.26 -1.21 11.46
CA LYS A 90 -2.25 -0.27 11.00
C LYS A 90 -2.20 0.97 11.87
N PHE A 91 -1.04 1.61 11.86
CA PHE A 91 -0.81 2.93 12.45
C PHE A 91 -0.09 3.86 11.49
N GLY A 92 0.05 5.13 11.89
CA GLY A 92 1.01 6.06 11.28
C GLY A 92 0.35 7.25 10.60
N ILE A 93 -0.93 7.15 10.22
CA ILE A 93 -1.69 8.32 9.76
C ILE A 93 -2.21 9.08 10.99
N ALA A 94 -1.61 10.23 11.29
CA ALA A 94 -1.96 11.04 12.45
C ALA A 94 -3.03 12.10 12.15
N GLY A 95 -3.36 12.33 10.88
CA GLY A 95 -4.40 13.27 10.47
C GLY A 95 -4.22 13.77 9.04
N ILE A 96 -5.02 14.78 8.66
CA ILE A 96 -4.90 15.49 7.39
C ILE A 96 -4.53 16.94 7.72
N GLY A 97 -3.44 17.43 7.17
CA GLY A 97 -2.98 18.82 7.26
C GLY A 97 -3.13 19.55 5.92
N VAL A 98 -2.68 20.80 5.90
CA VAL A 98 -2.75 21.69 4.71
C VAL A 98 -2.02 21.09 3.51
N ALA A 99 -0.90 20.39 3.75
CA ALA A 99 -0.05 19.82 2.72
C ALA A 99 -0.35 18.34 2.41
N GLY A 100 -1.47 17.80 2.91
CA GLY A 100 -1.85 16.40 2.73
C GLY A 100 -1.82 15.59 4.04
N VAL A 101 -1.59 14.28 3.93
CA VAL A 101 -1.62 13.35 5.07
C VAL A 101 -0.45 13.62 6.03
N ILE A 102 -0.74 13.77 7.31
CA ILE A 102 0.28 13.86 8.37
C ILE A 102 0.62 12.44 8.79
N VAL A 103 1.89 12.07 8.63
CA VAL A 103 2.39 10.73 8.93
C VAL A 103 3.38 10.80 10.10
N LYS A 104 3.30 9.82 11.02
CA LYS A 104 4.19 9.68 12.17
C LYS A 104 4.69 8.24 12.29
N GLY A 105 6.01 8.08 12.32
CA GLY A 105 6.71 6.79 12.44
C GLY A 105 7.65 6.71 13.65
N ALA A 106 7.72 7.77 14.46
CA ALA A 106 8.57 7.80 15.65
C ALA A 106 8.21 6.66 16.64
N PRO A 107 9.20 6.01 17.28
CA PRO A 107 8.99 4.85 18.16
C PRO A 107 7.90 5.03 19.23
N ASP A 108 7.87 6.17 19.91
CA ASP A 108 6.86 6.48 20.92
C ASP A 108 5.43 6.48 20.34
N TYR A 109 5.28 7.00 19.12
CA TYR A 109 4.01 6.98 18.40
C TYR A 109 3.62 5.56 17.99
N VAL A 110 4.54 4.77 17.43
CA VAL A 110 4.31 3.34 17.08
C VAL A 110 3.74 2.59 18.29
N ARG A 111 4.41 2.73 19.44
CA ARG A 111 4.03 2.09 20.69
C ARG A 111 2.64 2.51 21.12
N SER A 112 2.38 3.82 21.18
CA SER A 112 1.10 4.36 21.64
C SER A 112 -0.08 3.91 20.77
N CYS A 113 0.10 3.86 19.45
CA CYS A 113 -0.90 3.36 18.52
C CYS A 113 -1.15 1.88 18.73
N CYS A 114 -0.12 1.06 18.96
CA CYS A 114 -0.29 -0.37 19.17
C CYS A 114 -1.11 -0.67 20.43
N GLU A 115 -0.79 -0.03 21.56
CA GLU A 115 -1.57 -0.18 22.79
C GLU A 115 -3.03 0.26 22.59
N ALA A 116 -3.24 1.36 21.86
CA ALA A 116 -4.58 1.88 21.60
C ALA A 116 -5.39 0.93 20.70
N SER A 117 -4.77 0.35 19.67
CA SER A 117 -5.39 -0.65 18.80
C SER A 117 -5.75 -1.92 19.57
N LEU A 118 -4.86 -2.45 20.41
CA LEU A 118 -5.14 -3.61 21.28
C LEU A 118 -6.37 -3.36 22.16
N LYS A 119 -6.45 -2.16 22.77
CA LYS A 119 -7.60 -1.76 23.59
C LYS A 119 -8.90 -1.64 22.79
N ARG A 120 -8.86 -1.06 21.59
CA ARG A 120 -10.06 -0.89 20.75
C ARG A 120 -10.57 -2.21 20.19
N LEU A 121 -9.66 -3.07 19.75
CA LEU A 121 -9.96 -4.44 19.30
C LEU A 121 -10.36 -5.36 20.47
N ASP A 122 -9.96 -5.01 21.69
CA ASP A 122 -10.13 -5.80 22.91
C ASP A 122 -9.52 -7.21 22.78
N VAL A 123 -8.23 -7.24 22.41
CA VAL A 123 -7.43 -8.45 22.19
C VAL A 123 -6.06 -8.31 22.83
N ASP A 124 -5.45 -9.44 23.21
CA ASP A 124 -4.12 -9.47 23.80
C ASP A 124 -2.99 -9.31 22.77
N TYR A 125 -3.27 -9.63 21.50
CA TYR A 125 -2.29 -9.54 20.41
C TYR A 125 -2.95 -9.21 19.07
N ILE A 126 -2.16 -8.61 18.17
CA ILE A 126 -2.48 -8.39 16.75
C ILE A 126 -1.66 -9.38 15.91
N ASP A 127 -2.26 -10.02 14.91
CA ASP A 127 -1.51 -10.95 14.07
C ASP A 127 -0.55 -10.20 13.15
N LEU A 128 -1.04 -9.22 12.39
CA LEU A 128 -0.21 -8.45 11.45
C LEU A 128 -0.38 -6.95 11.67
N TYR A 129 0.71 -6.25 11.99
CA TYR A 129 0.68 -4.83 12.28
C TYR A 129 1.47 -4.05 11.23
N TYR A 130 0.83 -3.08 10.58
CA TYR A 130 1.41 -2.29 9.51
C TYR A 130 1.79 -0.89 9.94
N GLN A 131 2.91 -0.37 9.43
CA GLN A 131 2.99 1.07 9.18
C GLN A 131 2.15 1.38 7.94
N HIS A 132 1.06 2.14 8.11
CA HIS A 132 0.05 2.42 7.10
C HIS A 132 0.56 3.32 5.97
N ARG A 133 1.36 4.33 6.34
CA ARG A 133 2.09 5.23 5.44
C ARG A 133 3.46 5.47 6.04
N VAL A 134 4.48 5.57 5.20
CA VAL A 134 5.86 5.79 5.63
C VAL A 134 6.06 7.22 6.08
N ASP A 135 6.57 7.41 7.29
CA ASP A 135 7.04 8.71 7.76
C ASP A 135 8.40 9.02 7.12
N THR A 136 8.43 9.99 6.22
CA THR A 136 9.64 10.37 5.47
C THR A 136 10.61 11.23 6.28
N SER A 137 10.27 11.58 7.53
CA SER A 137 11.14 12.34 8.44
C SER A 137 11.92 11.46 9.42
N VAL A 138 11.55 10.18 9.56
CA VAL A 138 12.14 9.23 10.51
C VAL A 138 12.84 8.11 9.74
N PRO A 139 14.09 7.73 10.07
CA PRO A 139 14.72 6.55 9.50
C PRO A 139 13.86 5.31 9.73
N ILE A 140 13.58 4.54 8.67
CA ILE A 140 12.69 3.37 8.77
C ILE A 140 13.16 2.35 9.82
N GLU A 141 14.46 2.26 10.07
CA GLU A 141 15.04 1.36 11.07
C GLU A 141 14.61 1.70 12.50
N GLU A 142 14.29 2.96 12.80
CA GLU A 142 13.76 3.34 14.11
C GLU A 142 12.32 2.86 14.28
N THR A 143 11.48 3.10 13.27
CA THR A 143 10.09 2.61 13.23
C THR A 143 10.06 1.09 13.40
N ILE A 144 10.80 0.37 12.57
CA ILE A 144 10.83 -1.10 12.59
C ILE A 144 11.52 -1.63 13.84
N GLY A 145 12.51 -0.92 14.36
CA GLY A 145 13.15 -1.26 15.63
C GLY A 145 12.14 -1.30 16.79
N GLU A 146 11.18 -0.38 16.80
CA GLU A 146 10.11 -0.40 17.81
C GLU A 146 9.07 -1.49 17.57
N MET A 147 8.68 -1.70 16.31
CA MET A 147 7.79 -2.81 15.95
C MET A 147 8.41 -4.18 16.28
N LYS A 148 9.73 -4.34 16.13
CA LYS A 148 10.44 -5.54 16.56
C LYS A 148 10.31 -5.80 18.06
N LYS A 149 10.41 -4.77 18.91
CA LYS A 149 10.17 -4.93 20.36
C LYS A 149 8.73 -5.38 20.63
N LEU A 150 7.75 -4.81 19.92
CA LEU A 150 6.35 -5.24 20.02
C LEU A 150 6.16 -6.73 19.66
N VAL A 151 6.95 -7.25 18.70
CA VAL A 151 7.00 -8.69 18.39
C VAL A 151 7.58 -9.49 19.55
N GLU A 152 8.73 -9.06 20.09
CA GLU A 152 9.41 -9.72 21.22
C GLU A 152 8.54 -9.75 22.50
N GLU A 153 7.72 -8.73 22.71
CA GLU A 153 6.74 -8.64 23.80
C GLU A 153 5.45 -9.44 23.55
N GLY A 154 5.27 -10.00 22.34
CA GLY A 154 4.08 -10.77 21.95
C GLY A 154 2.83 -9.92 21.68
N LYS A 155 2.94 -8.59 21.64
CA LYS A 155 1.82 -7.67 21.35
C LYS A 155 1.39 -7.71 19.90
N ILE A 156 2.35 -7.93 19.00
CA ILE A 156 2.10 -8.19 17.58
C ILE A 156 2.86 -9.47 17.18
N LYS A 157 2.36 -10.23 16.20
CA LYS A 157 3.08 -11.44 15.72
C LYS A 157 3.94 -11.16 14.50
N TYR A 158 3.45 -10.33 13.59
CA TYR A 158 4.06 -10.08 12.28
C TYR A 158 4.04 -8.59 11.95
N ILE A 159 5.05 -8.15 11.19
CA ILE A 159 5.23 -6.76 10.76
C ILE A 159 4.90 -6.65 9.27
N GLY A 160 4.15 -5.61 8.90
CA GLY A 160 3.91 -5.25 7.51
C GLY A 160 4.23 -3.78 7.22
N LEU A 161 4.32 -3.46 5.93
CA LEU A 161 4.42 -2.09 5.43
C LEU A 161 3.30 -1.82 4.42
N SER A 162 2.88 -0.57 4.31
CA SER A 162 1.90 -0.12 3.32
C SER A 162 2.44 1.12 2.61
N GLU A 163 2.31 1.15 1.28
CA GLU A 163 2.76 2.27 0.43
C GLU A 163 4.22 2.68 0.71
N ALA A 164 5.12 1.70 0.83
CA ALA A 164 6.55 1.90 1.06
C ALA A 164 7.38 1.80 -0.23
N SER A 165 8.41 2.64 -0.35
CA SER A 165 9.32 2.59 -1.51
C SER A 165 10.23 1.35 -1.47
N PRO A 166 10.84 0.96 -2.60
CA PRO A 166 11.76 -0.19 -2.64
C PRO A 166 12.92 -0.07 -1.64
N GLY A 167 13.53 1.12 -1.55
CA GLY A 167 14.63 1.38 -0.62
C GLY A 167 14.21 1.26 0.84
N THR A 168 13.02 1.77 1.17
CA THR A 168 12.43 1.65 2.51
C THR A 168 12.12 0.20 2.86
N ILE A 169 11.55 -0.59 1.92
CA ILE A 169 11.26 -2.02 2.13
C ILE A 169 12.54 -2.80 2.43
N ARG A 170 13.61 -2.64 1.63
CA ARG A 170 14.88 -3.34 1.84
C ARG A 170 15.48 -3.05 3.22
N ARG A 171 15.52 -1.77 3.60
CA ARG A 171 16.07 -1.32 4.88
C ARG A 171 15.23 -1.78 6.07
N ALA A 172 13.91 -1.74 5.95
CA ALA A 172 12.99 -2.28 6.96
C ALA A 172 13.22 -3.78 7.19
N HIS A 173 13.27 -4.54 6.09
CA HIS A 173 13.44 -6.00 6.12
C HIS A 173 14.78 -6.44 6.73
N ALA A 174 15.83 -5.63 6.58
CA ALA A 174 17.13 -5.87 7.21
C ALA A 174 17.09 -5.73 8.75
N VAL A 175 16.16 -4.96 9.33
CA VAL A 175 16.02 -4.80 10.79
C VAL A 175 15.18 -5.92 11.39
N HIS A 176 14.07 -6.26 10.75
CA HIS A 176 13.19 -7.37 11.10
C HIS A 176 12.43 -7.85 9.85
N PRO A 177 12.21 -9.17 9.66
CA PRO A 177 11.51 -9.69 8.49
C PRO A 177 10.12 -9.06 8.30
N ILE A 178 9.94 -8.35 7.19
CA ILE A 178 8.63 -7.85 6.78
C ILE A 178 7.82 -9.02 6.22
N THR A 179 6.66 -9.27 6.81
CA THR A 179 5.78 -10.40 6.44
C THR A 179 4.94 -10.07 5.21
N ALA A 180 4.44 -8.84 5.12
CA ALA A 180 3.60 -8.42 4.01
C ALA A 180 3.81 -6.95 3.64
N VAL A 181 3.67 -6.65 2.35
CA VAL A 181 3.56 -5.29 1.82
C VAL A 181 2.17 -5.11 1.21
N GLN A 182 1.44 -4.10 1.70
CA GLN A 182 0.10 -3.75 1.23
C GLN A 182 0.17 -2.59 0.24
N MET A 183 -0.37 -2.78 -0.97
CA MET A 183 -0.30 -1.82 -2.09
C MET A 183 -1.61 -1.78 -2.87
N GLU A 184 -1.91 -0.66 -3.54
CA GLU A 184 -3.00 -0.65 -4.52
C GLU A 184 -2.57 -1.45 -5.73
N TRP A 185 -3.29 -2.54 -6.04
CA TRP A 185 -3.02 -3.32 -7.25
C TRP A 185 -4.31 -3.91 -7.80
N SER A 186 -4.58 -3.60 -9.06
CA SER A 186 -5.76 -4.06 -9.80
C SER A 186 -5.47 -3.98 -11.30
N LEU A 187 -6.40 -4.41 -12.14
CA LEU A 187 -6.33 -4.14 -13.58
C LEU A 187 -6.12 -2.64 -13.89
N TRP A 188 -6.59 -1.75 -13.01
CA TRP A 188 -6.59 -0.30 -13.16
C TRP A 188 -5.36 0.43 -12.65
N THR A 189 -4.55 -0.25 -11.84
CA THR A 189 -3.41 0.33 -11.12
C THR A 189 -2.34 -0.74 -11.04
N ARG A 190 -1.31 -0.63 -11.88
CA ARG A 190 -0.25 -1.64 -12.06
C ARG A 190 1.16 -1.05 -11.96
N ASP A 191 1.30 0.16 -11.41
CA ASP A 191 2.58 0.87 -11.30
C ASP A 191 3.60 0.20 -10.36
N ILE A 192 3.19 -0.81 -9.59
CA ILE A 192 4.04 -1.57 -8.68
C ILE A 192 4.72 -2.79 -9.31
N GLU A 193 4.33 -3.18 -10.54
CA GLU A 193 4.74 -4.44 -11.18
C GLU A 193 6.23 -4.49 -11.56
N GLU A 194 6.84 -3.34 -11.83
CA GLU A 194 8.24 -3.26 -12.26
C GLU A 194 9.23 -3.34 -11.10
N GLU A 195 8.89 -2.78 -9.93
CA GLU A 195 9.84 -2.61 -8.83
C GLU A 195 9.41 -3.31 -7.53
N ILE A 196 8.18 -3.07 -7.06
CA ILE A 196 7.74 -3.55 -5.75
C ILE A 196 7.44 -5.05 -5.77
N ILE A 197 6.75 -5.54 -6.81
CA ILE A 197 6.37 -6.96 -6.91
C ILE A 197 7.61 -7.86 -7.00
N PRO A 198 8.61 -7.60 -7.88
CA PRO A 198 9.83 -8.39 -7.91
C PRO A 198 10.61 -8.33 -6.60
N LEU A 199 10.69 -7.15 -5.97
CA LEU A 199 11.35 -6.97 -4.67
C LEU A 199 10.70 -7.81 -3.57
N CYS A 200 9.36 -7.80 -3.48
CA CYS A 200 8.66 -8.57 -2.46
C CYS A 200 8.96 -10.07 -2.63
N ARG A 201 8.97 -10.56 -3.87
CA ARG A 201 9.30 -11.95 -4.19
C ARG A 201 10.75 -12.30 -3.87
N GLU A 202 11.69 -11.42 -4.21
CA GLU A 202 13.12 -11.57 -3.88
C GLU A 202 13.32 -11.74 -2.36
N LEU A 203 12.59 -10.97 -1.55
CA LEU A 203 12.71 -10.96 -0.09
C LEU A 203 11.76 -11.95 0.63
N GLY A 204 10.93 -12.71 -0.10
CA GLY A 204 9.95 -13.62 0.50
C GLY A 204 8.83 -12.92 1.27
N ILE A 205 8.47 -11.71 0.85
CA ILE A 205 7.42 -10.87 1.44
C ILE A 205 6.09 -11.14 0.71
N GLY A 206 5.02 -11.37 1.48
CA GLY A 206 3.67 -11.50 0.91
C GLY A 206 3.12 -10.17 0.38
N ILE A 207 2.25 -10.22 -0.62
CA ILE A 207 1.67 -9.03 -1.24
C ILE A 207 0.18 -8.99 -0.90
N VAL A 208 -0.29 -7.86 -0.36
CA VAL A 208 -1.69 -7.65 0.01
C VAL A 208 -2.29 -6.53 -0.85
N PRO A 209 -2.97 -6.85 -1.95
CA PRO A 209 -3.64 -5.84 -2.77
C PRO A 209 -4.84 -5.24 -2.07
N TYR A 210 -4.82 -3.92 -1.87
CA TYR A 210 -6.02 -3.16 -1.55
C TYR A 210 -6.66 -2.60 -2.82
N SER A 211 -7.97 -2.31 -2.73
CA SER A 211 -8.79 -1.86 -3.88
C SER A 211 -8.64 -2.73 -5.15
N PRO A 212 -8.67 -4.07 -5.06
CA PRO A 212 -8.45 -4.96 -6.21
C PRO A 212 -9.50 -4.81 -7.32
N LEU A 213 -10.65 -4.21 -7.00
CA LEU A 213 -11.72 -3.89 -7.95
C LEU A 213 -11.67 -2.45 -8.47
N GLY A 214 -10.51 -1.78 -8.39
CA GLY A 214 -10.35 -0.38 -8.81
C GLY A 214 -11.24 0.57 -8.01
N ARG A 215 -11.27 0.41 -6.67
CA ARG A 215 -12.13 1.19 -5.75
C ARG A 215 -13.63 1.08 -6.07
N GLY A 216 -14.04 -0.05 -6.64
CA GLY A 216 -15.42 -0.33 -7.03
C GLY A 216 -15.70 -0.14 -8.52
N PHE A 217 -14.75 0.39 -9.31
CA PHE A 217 -14.91 0.59 -10.75
C PHE A 217 -15.34 -0.68 -11.50
N PHE A 218 -14.78 -1.84 -11.16
CA PHE A 218 -15.17 -3.14 -11.74
C PHE A 218 -16.33 -3.82 -11.00
N GLY A 219 -16.95 -3.16 -10.02
CA GLY A 219 -17.98 -3.72 -9.14
C GLY A 219 -19.38 -3.84 -9.76
N GLY A 220 -19.58 -3.38 -11.00
CA GLY A 220 -20.86 -3.47 -11.72
C GLY A 220 -21.20 -2.21 -12.53
N LYS A 221 -22.15 -2.32 -13.48
CA LYS A 221 -22.52 -1.25 -14.43
C LYS A 221 -22.92 0.06 -13.74
N ALA A 222 -23.62 -0.06 -12.61
CA ALA A 222 -24.10 1.09 -11.86
C ALA A 222 -22.97 2.07 -11.48
N VAL A 223 -21.75 1.58 -11.27
CA VAL A 223 -20.61 2.44 -10.88
C VAL A 223 -20.12 3.31 -12.04
N VAL A 224 -20.26 2.83 -13.28
CA VAL A 224 -19.89 3.61 -14.47
C VAL A 224 -21.04 4.47 -14.98
N GLU A 225 -22.28 4.14 -14.63
CA GLU A 225 -23.47 4.90 -15.01
C GLU A 225 -23.79 6.04 -14.04
N ASN A 226 -23.69 5.80 -12.73
CA ASN A 226 -24.02 6.79 -11.70
C ASN A 226 -23.25 6.54 -10.40
N VAL A 227 -22.22 7.34 -10.14
CA VAL A 227 -21.55 7.35 -8.82
C VAL A 227 -22.49 8.04 -7.81
N PRO A 228 -22.89 7.37 -6.71
CA PRO A 228 -23.81 7.96 -5.72
C PRO A 228 -23.33 9.33 -5.25
N ALA A 229 -24.25 10.29 -5.11
CA ALA A 229 -23.89 11.68 -4.80
C ALA A 229 -23.16 11.85 -3.46
N ASP A 230 -23.39 10.96 -2.50
CA ASP A 230 -22.74 10.91 -1.18
C ASP A 230 -21.41 10.11 -1.19
N SER A 231 -20.98 9.60 -2.33
CA SER A 231 -19.78 8.78 -2.45
C SER A 231 -18.50 9.61 -2.47
N PHE A 232 -17.50 9.18 -1.71
CA PHE A 232 -16.15 9.76 -1.76
C PHE A 232 -15.48 9.58 -3.12
N LEU A 233 -15.95 8.63 -3.94
CA LEU A 233 -15.40 8.40 -5.29
C LEU A 233 -15.48 9.67 -6.15
N HIS A 234 -16.44 10.57 -5.90
CA HIS A 234 -16.52 11.88 -6.56
C HIS A 234 -15.30 12.76 -6.34
N PHE A 235 -14.42 12.48 -5.39
CA PHE A 235 -13.18 13.23 -5.19
C PHE A 235 -12.01 12.66 -5.99
N LEU A 236 -12.09 11.41 -6.46
CA LEU A 236 -11.02 10.73 -7.16
C LEU A 236 -10.97 11.13 -8.64
N PRO A 237 -9.81 11.56 -9.18
CA PRO A 237 -9.72 12.04 -10.57
C PRO A 237 -10.24 11.06 -11.62
N ARG A 238 -10.04 9.74 -11.43
CA ARG A 238 -10.50 8.67 -12.33
C ARG A 238 -12.02 8.54 -12.45
N PHE A 239 -12.77 9.09 -11.50
CA PHE A 239 -14.24 9.04 -11.44
C PHE A 239 -14.89 10.40 -11.79
N LYS A 240 -14.13 11.36 -12.32
CA LYS A 240 -14.61 12.72 -12.63
C LYS A 240 -14.66 13.02 -14.13
N GLY A 241 -15.75 13.63 -14.57
CA GLY A 241 -15.88 14.24 -15.90
C GLY A 241 -15.38 13.35 -17.04
N GLU A 242 -14.58 13.94 -17.92
CA GLU A 242 -14.01 13.25 -19.09
C GLU A 242 -13.15 12.03 -18.73
N ASN A 243 -12.52 11.98 -17.54
CA ASN A 243 -11.77 10.80 -17.13
C ASN A 243 -12.71 9.61 -16.97
N LEU A 244 -13.83 9.78 -16.26
CA LEU A 244 -14.82 8.69 -16.11
C LEU A 244 -15.37 8.25 -17.47
N ASP A 245 -15.64 9.21 -18.37
CA ASP A 245 -16.16 8.91 -19.70
C ASP A 245 -15.17 8.10 -20.55
N ARG A 246 -13.88 8.43 -20.51
CA ARG A 246 -12.84 7.63 -21.17
C ARG A 246 -12.72 6.24 -20.55
N ASN A 247 -12.79 6.19 -19.23
CA ASN A 247 -12.63 4.98 -18.45
C ASN A 247 -13.77 3.97 -18.67
N LYS A 248 -15.02 4.43 -18.93
CA LYS A 248 -16.18 3.57 -19.26
C LYS A 248 -15.88 2.51 -20.31
N SER A 249 -15.13 2.88 -21.35
CA SER A 249 -14.77 1.95 -22.43
C SER A 249 -14.02 0.73 -21.90
N ILE A 250 -13.12 0.91 -20.93
CA ILE A 250 -12.40 -0.19 -20.30
C ILE A 250 -13.34 -1.08 -19.49
N TYR A 251 -14.26 -0.50 -18.72
CA TYR A 251 -15.27 -1.29 -18.00
C TYR A 251 -16.02 -2.24 -18.94
N PHE A 252 -16.52 -1.72 -20.07
CA PHE A 252 -17.27 -2.53 -21.03
C PHE A 252 -16.41 -3.60 -21.72
N ARG A 253 -15.11 -3.35 -21.95
CA ARG A 253 -14.19 -4.40 -22.45
C ARG A 253 -14.07 -5.54 -21.44
N ILE A 254 -13.88 -5.24 -20.16
CA ILE A 254 -13.78 -6.25 -19.11
C ILE A 254 -15.09 -6.98 -18.89
N GLU A 255 -16.22 -6.28 -18.93
CA GLU A 255 -17.54 -6.92 -18.87
C GLU A 255 -17.76 -7.90 -20.02
N ASN A 256 -17.46 -7.49 -21.25
CA ASN A 256 -17.60 -8.36 -22.41
C ASN A 256 -16.68 -9.59 -22.29
N LEU A 257 -15.46 -9.40 -21.78
CA LEU A 257 -14.52 -10.50 -21.56
C LEU A 257 -14.99 -11.43 -20.43
N ALA A 258 -15.63 -10.91 -19.38
CA ALA A 258 -16.16 -11.71 -18.28
C ALA A 258 -17.25 -12.71 -18.73
N ASN A 259 -17.99 -12.39 -19.79
CA ASN A 259 -18.96 -13.32 -20.40
C ASN A 259 -18.29 -14.59 -20.94
N LYS A 260 -17.05 -14.51 -21.46
CA LYS A 260 -16.27 -15.69 -21.90
C LYS A 260 -16.04 -16.69 -20.76
N TYR A 261 -15.95 -16.20 -19.53
CA TYR A 261 -15.69 -16.98 -18.32
C TYR A 261 -16.95 -17.25 -17.49
N ASN A 262 -18.14 -16.90 -17.99
CA ASN A 262 -19.42 -17.01 -17.27
C ASN A 262 -19.36 -16.40 -15.85
N CYS A 263 -18.73 -15.24 -15.73
CA CYS A 263 -18.57 -14.55 -14.45
C CYS A 263 -18.88 -13.06 -14.57
N THR A 264 -18.98 -12.38 -13.43
CA THR A 264 -19.13 -10.92 -13.39
C THR A 264 -17.79 -10.22 -13.66
N SER A 265 -17.83 -8.95 -14.07
CA SER A 265 -16.62 -8.12 -14.22
C SER A 265 -15.83 -8.00 -12.90
N ALA A 266 -16.53 -7.94 -11.76
CA ALA A 266 -15.91 -7.94 -10.43
C ALA A 266 -15.13 -9.25 -10.18
N GLN A 267 -15.76 -10.39 -10.48
CA GLN A 267 -15.12 -11.69 -10.32
C GLN A 267 -13.93 -11.86 -11.26
N LEU A 268 -14.03 -11.44 -12.53
CA LEU A 268 -12.91 -11.52 -13.47
C LEU A 268 -11.73 -10.65 -13.01
N ALA A 269 -12.01 -9.40 -12.59
CA ALA A 269 -10.98 -8.49 -12.09
C ALA A 269 -10.29 -9.04 -10.84
N LEU A 270 -11.04 -9.62 -9.91
CA LEU A 270 -10.48 -10.21 -8.69
C LEU A 270 -9.72 -11.52 -8.97
N ALA A 271 -10.24 -12.37 -9.88
CA ALA A 271 -9.57 -13.58 -10.33
C ALA A 271 -8.23 -13.26 -11.01
N TRP A 272 -8.17 -12.16 -11.78
CA TRP A 272 -6.91 -11.69 -12.35
C TRP A 272 -5.89 -11.32 -11.28
N VAL A 273 -6.29 -10.59 -10.22
CA VAL A 273 -5.39 -10.25 -9.09
C VAL A 273 -4.92 -11.51 -8.36
N LEU A 274 -5.84 -12.44 -8.08
CA LEU A 274 -5.53 -13.73 -7.45
C LEU A 274 -4.58 -14.58 -8.30
N GLY A 275 -4.69 -14.49 -9.63
CA GLY A 275 -3.86 -15.21 -10.60
C GLY A 275 -2.44 -14.67 -10.74
N GLN A 276 -2.11 -13.54 -10.10
CA GLN A 276 -0.76 -12.96 -10.19
C GLN A 276 0.29 -13.73 -9.38
N GLY A 277 -0.11 -14.55 -8.41
CA GLY A 277 0.81 -15.39 -7.64
C GLY A 277 0.21 -15.97 -6.36
N ASP A 278 0.85 -17.01 -5.84
CA ASP A 278 0.45 -17.64 -4.58
C ASP A 278 0.69 -16.72 -3.37
N ASP A 279 1.69 -15.84 -3.47
CA ASP A 279 2.07 -14.81 -2.52
C ASP A 279 1.08 -13.63 -2.40
N VAL A 280 0.04 -13.61 -3.23
CA VAL A 280 -0.93 -12.50 -3.33
C VAL A 280 -2.22 -12.79 -2.56
N VAL A 281 -2.60 -11.92 -1.62
CA VAL A 281 -3.84 -12.05 -0.83
C VAL A 281 -4.63 -10.74 -0.87
N PRO A 282 -5.56 -10.57 -1.82
CA PRO A 282 -6.36 -9.35 -1.92
C PRO A 282 -7.39 -9.25 -0.79
N ILE A 283 -7.74 -8.02 -0.43
CA ILE A 283 -8.66 -7.69 0.68
C ILE A 283 -9.86 -6.83 0.22
N PRO A 284 -10.69 -7.30 -0.73
CA PRO A 284 -11.86 -6.52 -1.17
C PRO A 284 -12.82 -6.29 0.01
N GLY A 285 -13.17 -5.02 0.25
CA GLY A 285 -14.16 -4.62 1.25
C GLY A 285 -15.53 -4.37 0.63
N THR A 286 -16.60 -4.79 1.31
CA THR A 286 -17.97 -4.57 0.87
C THR A 286 -18.94 -4.50 2.05
N THR A 287 -20.05 -3.78 1.89
CA THR A 287 -21.16 -3.68 2.86
C THR A 287 -22.35 -4.56 2.48
N LYS A 288 -22.26 -5.34 1.40
CA LYS A 288 -23.35 -6.19 0.89
C LYS A 288 -22.92 -7.66 0.87
N MET A 289 -23.73 -8.54 1.49
CA MET A 289 -23.41 -9.97 1.59
C MET A 289 -23.31 -10.63 0.22
N LYS A 290 -24.20 -10.27 -0.72
CA LYS A 290 -24.12 -10.76 -2.11
C LYS A 290 -22.76 -10.47 -2.74
N ASN A 291 -22.26 -9.24 -2.61
CA ASN A 291 -20.96 -8.87 -3.18
C ASN A 291 -19.81 -9.65 -2.51
N LEU A 292 -19.93 -9.98 -1.21
CA LEU A 292 -18.96 -10.79 -0.51
C LEU A 292 -18.96 -12.23 -1.03
N ASP A 293 -20.14 -12.82 -1.23
CA ASP A 293 -20.28 -14.14 -1.86
C ASP A 293 -19.74 -14.12 -3.30
N ASP A 294 -20.08 -13.11 -4.09
CA ASP A 294 -19.56 -12.92 -5.45
C ASP A 294 -18.02 -12.85 -5.45
N ASN A 295 -17.41 -12.10 -4.51
CA ASN A 295 -15.95 -12.02 -4.36
C ASN A 295 -15.33 -13.39 -4.05
N ILE A 296 -15.96 -14.19 -3.19
CA ILE A 296 -15.49 -15.55 -2.85
C ILE A 296 -15.56 -16.46 -4.07
N ASP A 297 -16.63 -16.37 -4.85
CA ASP A 297 -16.80 -17.19 -6.06
C ASP A 297 -15.75 -16.89 -7.15
N SER A 298 -15.04 -15.74 -7.08
CA SER A 298 -13.89 -15.47 -7.97
C SER A 298 -12.76 -16.51 -7.85
N LEU A 299 -12.63 -17.19 -6.69
CA LEU A 299 -11.62 -18.25 -6.47
C LEU A 299 -11.84 -19.49 -7.35
N ARG A 300 -13.05 -19.67 -7.88
CA ARG A 300 -13.42 -20.77 -8.77
C ARG A 300 -12.93 -20.54 -10.20
N ILE A 301 -12.69 -19.29 -10.58
CA ILE A 301 -12.25 -18.93 -11.93
C ILE A 301 -10.78 -19.34 -12.06
N LYS A 302 -10.50 -20.18 -13.05
CA LYS A 302 -9.14 -20.61 -13.39
C LYS A 302 -8.72 -19.90 -14.66
N LEU A 303 -7.68 -19.07 -14.54
CA LEU A 303 -7.11 -18.32 -15.64
C LEU A 303 -5.75 -18.91 -16.00
N THR A 304 -5.54 -19.20 -17.27
CA THR A 304 -4.23 -19.56 -17.82
C THR A 304 -3.34 -18.31 -17.93
N LYS A 305 -2.06 -18.50 -18.26
CA LYS A 305 -1.15 -17.35 -18.49
C LYS A 305 -1.61 -16.51 -19.68
N GLU A 306 -2.15 -17.17 -20.70
CA GLU A 306 -2.72 -16.55 -21.88
C GLU A 306 -3.97 -15.74 -21.55
N ASP A 307 -4.85 -16.28 -20.68
CA ASP A 307 -6.04 -15.55 -20.20
C ASP A 307 -5.63 -14.31 -19.38
N LEU A 308 -4.66 -14.45 -18.46
CA LEU A 308 -4.15 -13.31 -17.67
C LEU A 308 -3.60 -12.21 -18.57
N LYS A 309 -2.86 -12.59 -19.64
CA LYS A 309 -2.36 -11.65 -20.63
C LYS A 309 -3.50 -10.99 -21.42
N GLU A 310 -4.47 -11.75 -21.91
CA GLU A 310 -5.64 -11.22 -22.62
C GLU A 310 -6.41 -10.19 -21.78
N ILE A 311 -6.64 -10.49 -20.50
CA ILE A 311 -7.33 -9.60 -19.55
C ILE A 311 -6.47 -8.34 -19.29
N SER A 312 -5.16 -8.48 -19.12
CA SER A 312 -4.24 -7.34 -18.97
C SER A 312 -4.20 -6.45 -20.20
N ASP A 313 -4.19 -7.03 -21.41
CA ASP A 313 -4.17 -6.30 -22.68
C ASP A 313 -5.50 -5.57 -22.94
N ALA A 314 -6.61 -6.05 -22.37
CA ALA A 314 -7.91 -5.35 -22.40
C ALA A 314 -7.93 -4.07 -21.54
N VAL A 315 -6.93 -3.88 -20.67
CA VAL A 315 -6.76 -2.71 -19.80
C VAL A 315 -5.34 -2.14 -19.92
N PRO A 316 -4.98 -1.53 -21.07
CA PRO A 316 -3.69 -0.86 -21.19
C PRO A 316 -3.61 0.30 -20.19
N ILE A 317 -2.50 0.41 -19.44
CA ILE A 317 -2.38 1.37 -18.33
C ILE A 317 -2.35 2.81 -18.84
N GLU A 318 -1.78 3.01 -20.02
CA GLU A 318 -1.75 4.26 -20.76
C GLU A 318 -3.13 4.77 -21.17
N GLU A 319 -4.15 3.90 -21.23
CA GLU A 319 -5.52 4.30 -21.51
C GLU A 319 -6.28 4.75 -20.25
N VAL A 320 -5.78 4.44 -19.05
CA VAL A 320 -6.43 4.81 -17.78
C VAL A 320 -6.34 6.32 -17.57
N ALA A 321 -7.48 7.01 -17.66
CA ALA A 321 -7.55 8.45 -17.54
C ALA A 321 -7.67 8.90 -16.08
N GLY A 322 -6.83 9.87 -15.70
CA GLY A 322 -6.83 10.49 -14.37
C GLY A 322 -5.89 9.82 -13.36
N ASN A 323 -5.38 10.65 -12.43
CA ASN A 323 -4.50 10.19 -11.36
C ASN A 323 -5.22 9.25 -10.38
N ARG A 324 -4.45 8.34 -9.77
CA ARG A 324 -4.92 7.38 -8.76
C ARG A 324 -5.50 8.09 -7.52
N ASP A 325 -4.76 9.06 -7.02
CA ASP A 325 -5.08 9.82 -5.81
C ASP A 325 -5.41 11.28 -6.17
N PRO A 326 -6.20 11.99 -5.33
CA PRO A 326 -6.38 13.43 -5.46
C PRO A 326 -5.04 14.18 -5.31
N GLU A 327 -4.98 15.42 -5.83
CA GLU A 327 -3.83 16.29 -5.65
C GLU A 327 -3.48 16.46 -4.17
N GLY A 328 -2.18 16.40 -3.84
CA GLY A 328 -1.68 16.50 -2.46
C GLY A 328 -1.66 15.18 -1.67
N PHE A 329 -2.29 14.12 -2.17
CA PHE A 329 -2.20 12.77 -1.58
C PHE A 329 -1.13 11.89 -2.24
N ASP A 330 -0.64 12.30 -3.41
CA ASP A 330 0.43 11.66 -4.18
C ASP A 330 1.73 11.53 -3.37
N LYS A 331 2.06 12.54 -2.55
CA LYS A 331 3.26 12.52 -1.68
C LYS A 331 3.24 11.44 -0.61
N ALA A 332 2.07 10.91 -0.27
CA ALA A 332 1.96 9.79 0.66
C ALA A 332 2.12 8.43 -0.05
N SER A 333 2.23 8.39 -1.37
CA SER A 333 2.38 7.15 -2.14
C SER A 333 3.78 6.55 -2.02
N TRP A 334 3.88 5.27 -2.36
CA TRP A 334 5.13 4.51 -2.36
C TRP A 334 6.28 5.16 -3.15
N LYS A 335 5.96 5.95 -4.19
CA LYS A 335 6.95 6.65 -5.03
C LYS A 335 7.78 7.68 -4.28
N PHE A 336 7.20 8.28 -3.25
CA PHE A 336 7.85 9.33 -2.43
C PHE A 336 8.17 8.84 -1.01
N ALA A 337 7.88 7.58 -0.71
CA ALA A 337 8.00 6.98 0.61
C ALA A 337 9.44 6.54 0.97
N ASN A 338 10.45 7.35 0.62
CA ASN A 338 11.84 7.15 1.02
C ASN A 338 12.09 7.80 2.38
N THR A 339 12.84 7.12 3.26
CA THR A 339 13.21 7.66 4.58
C THR A 339 14.68 8.09 4.62
N PRO A 340 15.07 9.06 5.48
CA PRO A 340 16.47 9.40 5.68
C PRO A 340 17.28 8.18 6.14
N PRO A 341 18.57 8.07 5.77
CA PRO A 341 19.44 7.02 6.29
C PRO A 341 19.72 7.25 7.78
N LYS A 342 19.75 6.16 8.57
CA LYS A 342 19.98 6.22 10.02
C LYS A 342 21.33 6.84 10.39
N ASP A 343 22.36 6.52 9.62
CA ASP A 343 23.74 6.94 9.87
C ASP A 343 24.24 7.97 8.86
N CYS A 344 23.39 8.94 8.47
CA CYS A 344 23.90 10.11 7.79
C CYS A 344 24.73 10.92 8.79
N LYS A 345 26.01 10.55 8.94
CA LYS A 345 27.05 11.54 9.22
C LYS A 345 26.99 12.51 8.05
N VAL A 346 26.11 13.50 8.12
CA VAL A 346 26.33 14.74 7.40
C VAL A 346 27.66 15.21 7.94
N SER A 347 28.75 14.97 7.19
CA SER A 347 30.01 15.61 7.49
C SER A 347 29.67 17.09 7.52
N LYS A 348 29.75 17.72 8.69
CA LYS A 348 29.65 19.18 8.85
C LYS A 348 30.78 19.92 8.13
N LEU A 349 31.51 19.26 7.23
CA LEU A 349 32.32 19.90 6.21
C LEU A 349 31.43 20.10 4.98
N GLY A 350 30.75 21.24 4.92
CA GLY A 350 30.42 21.80 3.63
C GLY A 350 31.73 22.11 2.91
N PHE A 351 31.90 21.61 1.70
CA PHE A 351 33.03 21.99 0.87
C PHE A 351 32.66 23.30 0.19
N GLY A 352 33.18 24.42 0.71
CA GLY A 352 33.03 25.72 0.06
C GLY A 352 33.91 25.78 -1.17
N CYS A 353 33.33 25.94 -2.35
CA CYS A 353 34.07 26.16 -3.60
C CYS A 353 34.84 27.50 -3.65
N MET A 354 34.87 28.27 -2.56
CA MET A 354 35.62 29.53 -2.47
C MET A 354 37.13 29.38 -2.72
N SER A 355 37.69 28.17 -2.65
CA SER A 355 39.12 27.93 -2.89
C SER A 355 39.46 27.43 -4.31
N LEU A 356 38.47 27.13 -5.16
CA LEU A 356 38.73 26.76 -6.58
C LEU A 356 38.99 27.99 -7.46
N SER A 357 38.68 29.19 -6.98
CA SER A 357 39.10 30.46 -7.57
C SER A 357 40.14 31.10 -6.67
N GLY A 358 41.37 30.59 -6.72
CA GLY A 358 42.51 31.10 -5.96
C GLY A 358 42.53 32.63 -5.95
N GLY A 359 42.61 33.21 -4.75
CA GLY A 359 42.45 34.64 -4.49
C GLY A 359 43.04 35.50 -5.60
N TYR A 360 42.17 36.28 -6.24
CA TYR A 360 42.44 37.35 -7.22
C TYR A 360 43.44 37.12 -8.37
N ASN A 361 44.08 35.94 -8.56
CA ASN A 361 45.01 35.75 -9.69
C ASN A 361 45.40 34.31 -10.08
N SER A 362 44.69 33.25 -9.66
CA SER A 362 44.91 31.91 -10.22
C SER A 362 43.59 31.17 -10.48
N ARG A 363 43.34 30.80 -11.74
CA ARG A 363 42.15 30.05 -12.18
C ARG A 363 42.46 28.56 -12.14
N VAL A 364 41.68 27.77 -11.40
CA VAL A 364 41.63 26.31 -11.57
C VAL A 364 40.93 26.02 -12.91
N SER A 365 41.46 25.06 -13.68
CA SER A 365 40.84 24.67 -14.95
C SER A 365 39.48 23.98 -14.70
N GLU A 366 38.60 23.99 -15.70
CA GLU A 366 37.30 23.33 -15.60
C GLU A 366 37.42 21.83 -15.30
N GLU A 367 38.38 21.16 -15.95
CA GLU A 367 38.65 19.73 -15.77
C GLU A 367 39.14 19.42 -14.34
N ASP A 368 40.01 20.25 -13.79
CA ASP A 368 40.50 20.11 -12.42
C ASP A 368 39.37 20.35 -11.40
N GLY A 369 38.50 21.33 -11.66
CA GLY A 369 37.33 21.61 -10.83
C GLY A 369 36.36 20.43 -10.79
N ILE A 370 36.09 19.81 -11.93
CA ILE A 370 35.26 18.59 -12.02
C ILE A 370 35.93 17.40 -11.32
N SER A 371 37.25 17.25 -11.45
CA SER A 371 38.02 16.18 -10.79
C SER A 371 37.97 16.29 -9.26
N ILE A 372 38.14 17.51 -8.72
CA ILE A 372 38.05 17.78 -7.29
C ILE A 372 36.63 17.49 -6.75
N MET A 373 35.60 17.85 -7.52
CA MET A 373 34.21 17.54 -7.18
C MET A 373 33.93 16.03 -7.20
N LYS A 374 34.44 15.30 -8.19
CA LYS A 374 34.36 13.82 -8.25
C LYS A 374 35.02 13.19 -7.02
N HIS A 375 36.20 13.68 -6.63
CA HIS A 375 36.89 13.19 -5.44
C HIS A 375 36.10 13.50 -4.16
N ALA A 376 35.68 14.74 -3.95
CA ALA A 376 34.89 15.15 -2.78
C ALA A 376 33.57 14.36 -2.65
N PHE A 377 32.90 14.12 -3.78
CA PHE A 377 31.69 13.30 -3.82
C PHE A 377 31.98 11.84 -3.43
N ASN A 378 33.07 11.25 -3.94
CA ASN A 378 33.48 9.89 -3.59
C ASN A 378 33.86 9.75 -2.10
N GLU A 379 34.33 10.83 -1.49
CA GLU A 379 34.59 10.93 -0.04
C GLU A 379 33.33 11.23 0.80
N GLY A 380 32.13 11.25 0.17
CA GLY A 380 30.85 11.35 0.86
C GLY A 380 30.33 12.77 1.08
N ILE A 381 30.94 13.78 0.46
CA ILE A 381 30.43 15.16 0.50
C ILE A 381 29.25 15.29 -0.47
N THR A 382 28.09 15.65 0.06
CA THR A 382 26.84 15.78 -0.72
C THR A 382 26.31 17.20 -0.80
N PHE A 383 26.98 18.15 -0.15
CA PHE A 383 26.64 19.57 -0.15
C PHE A 383 27.83 20.41 -0.65
N PHE A 384 27.60 21.14 -1.75
CA PHE A 384 28.58 22.02 -2.38
C PHE A 384 28.01 23.44 -2.42
N ASP A 385 28.71 24.38 -1.77
CA ASP A 385 28.33 25.80 -1.78
C ASP A 385 29.13 26.54 -2.87
N THR A 386 28.41 27.21 -3.78
CA THR A 386 29.00 27.94 -4.91
C THR A 386 28.77 29.44 -4.71
N ALA A 387 29.77 30.12 -4.14
CA ALA A 387 29.69 31.55 -3.86
C ALA A 387 30.12 32.46 -5.04
N ASP A 388 30.68 31.89 -6.13
CA ASP A 388 31.16 32.64 -7.29
C ASP A 388 30.35 32.36 -8.58
N ARG A 389 30.57 33.18 -9.62
CA ARG A 389 29.82 33.07 -10.90
C ARG A 389 30.09 31.78 -11.69
N TYR A 390 31.17 31.04 -11.39
CA TYR A 390 31.62 29.89 -12.19
C TYR A 390 31.34 28.55 -11.51
N GLY A 391 31.23 28.52 -10.18
CA GLY A 391 30.86 27.35 -9.39
C GLY A 391 29.57 26.67 -9.86
N PRO A 392 28.48 27.40 -10.14
CA PRO A 392 27.25 26.78 -10.64
C PRO A 392 27.43 26.07 -11.99
N TYR A 393 28.32 26.56 -12.86
CA TYR A 393 28.59 25.97 -14.17
C TYR A 393 29.33 24.63 -14.06
N ILE A 394 30.36 24.59 -13.20
CA ILE A 394 31.12 23.37 -12.91
C ILE A 394 30.22 22.33 -12.20
N LEU A 395 29.37 22.78 -11.27
CA LEU A 395 28.40 21.94 -10.58
C LEU A 395 27.43 21.30 -11.57
N MET A 396 26.85 22.11 -12.46
CA MET A 396 25.93 21.64 -13.50
C MET A 396 26.60 20.60 -14.42
N LYS A 397 27.84 20.84 -14.88
CA LYS A 397 28.54 19.88 -15.72
C LYS A 397 28.91 18.59 -15.00
N PHE A 398 29.35 18.65 -13.75
CA PHE A 398 29.60 17.45 -12.94
C PHE A 398 28.36 16.55 -12.85
N PHE A 399 27.17 17.14 -12.64
CA PHE A 399 25.91 16.38 -12.61
C PHE A 399 25.45 15.90 -13.99
N LEU A 400 25.86 16.56 -15.08
CA LEU A 400 25.54 16.14 -16.45
C LEU A 400 26.48 15.04 -16.98
N GLU A 401 27.72 14.94 -16.47
CA GLU A 401 28.68 13.88 -16.81
C GLU A 401 28.43 12.55 -16.08
N ARG A 402 27.39 12.50 -15.24
CA ARG A 402 27.02 11.37 -14.42
C ARG A 402 25.67 10.82 -14.87
#